data_AF-A0AAV5HTX0-F1
#
_entry.id   AF-A0AAV5HTX0-F1
#
_cell.length_a   1.000
_cell.length_b   1.000
_cell.length_c   1.000
_cell.angle_alpha   90.00
_cell.angle_beta   90.00
_cell.angle_gamma   90.00
#
_symmetry.space_group_name_H-M   'P 1'
#
loop_
_entity.id
_entity.type
_entity.pdbx_description
1 polymer ?
#
loop_
_entity_poly.entity_id
_entity_poly.type
_entity_poly.pdbx_seq_one_letter_code
_entity_poly.pdbx_strand_id
1 'polypeptide(L)' 'MGPVWYPPHNYLLFFGAYLLAGTGYQFFVHGVHGIDDSLRT' A
#
# COMPACT_ATOMS: atom_id res chain seq x y z
N MET A 1 -27.08 11.97 4.08
CA MET A 1 -26.58 10.73 3.46
C MET A 1 -26.46 9.72 4.59
N GLY A 2 -27.23 8.63 4.58
CA GLY A 2 -27.18 7.63 5.66
C GLY A 2 -25.91 6.76 5.58
N PRO A 3 -25.54 6.03 6.64
CA PRO A 3 -24.40 5.12 6.63
C PRO A 3 -24.61 4.01 5.59
N VAL A 4 -23.69 3.90 4.63
CA VAL A 4 -23.66 2.82 3.63
C VAL A 4 -23.03 1.59 4.29
N TRP A 5 -23.83 0.54 4.46
CA TRP A 5 -23.35 -0.76 4.92
C TRP A 5 -22.83 -1.57 3.74
N TYR A 6 -21.59 -2.02 3.83
CA TYR A 6 -21.01 -2.94 2.86
C TYR A 6 -21.12 -4.39 3.36
N PRO A 7 -21.24 -5.38 2.47
CA PRO A 7 -21.11 -6.78 2.86
C PRO A 7 -19.75 -7.07 3.54
N PRO A 8 -19.67 -8.02 4.49
CA PRO A 8 -18.43 -8.33 5.22
C PRO A 8 -17.21 -8.61 4.33
N HIS A 9 -17.41 -9.26 3.17
CA HIS A 9 -16.34 -9.58 2.23
C HIS A 9 -15.74 -8.34 1.56
N ASN A 10 -16.48 -7.24 1.42
CA ASN A 10 -15.97 -6.00 0.85
C ASN A 10 -14.92 -5.36 1.76
N TYR A 11 -15.11 -5.41 3.08
CA TYR A 11 -14.13 -4.90 4.03
C TYR A 11 -12.80 -5.64 3.94
N LEU A 12 -12.83 -6.96 3.73
CA LEU A 12 -11.62 -7.77 3.52
C LEU A 12 -10.91 -7.41 2.21
N LEU A 13 -11.67 -7.17 1.14
CA LEU A 13 -11.11 -6.72 -0.14
C LEU A 13 -10.46 -5.33 -0.01
N PHE A 14 -11.14 -4.37 0.62
CA PHE A 14 -10.59 -3.03 0.84
C PHE A 14 -9.37 -3.05 1.78
N PHE A 15 -9.40 -3.87 2.82
CA PHE A 15 -8.28 -4.07 3.73
C PHE A 15 -7.07 -4.65 2.99
N GLY A 16 -7.26 -5.71 2.20
CA GLY A 16 -6.20 -6.30 1.38
C GLY A 16 -5.62 -5.30 0.36
N ALA A 17 -6.48 -4.54 -0.31
CA ALA A 17 -6.06 -3.50 -1.26
C ALA A 17 -5.26 -2.38 -0.57
N TYR A 18 -5.68 -1.95 0.62
CA TYR A 18 -4.97 -0.94 1.41
C TYR A 18 -3.60 -1.43 1.87
N LEU A 19 -3.50 -2.67 2.35
CA LEU A 19 -2.23 -3.29 2.73
C LEU A 19 -1.29 -3.44 1.53
N LEU A 20 -1.78 -3.93 0.39
CA LEU A 20 -0.98 -4.10 -0.82
C LEU A 20 -0.44 -2.76 -1.33
N ALA A 21 -1.27 -1.72 -1.34
CA ALA A 21 -0.86 -0.38 -1.73
C ALA A 21 0.18 0.22 -0.78
N GLY A 22 -0.03 0.10 0.54
CA GLY A 22 0.89 0.64 1.55
C GLY A 22 2.24 -0.08 1.56
N THR A 23 2.23 -1.42 1.53
CA THR A 23 3.45 -2.23 1.46
C THR A 23 4.20 -2.02 0.15
N GLY A 24 3.50 -2.05 -0.99
CA GLY A 24 4.09 -1.79 -2.30
C GLY A 24 4.76 -0.41 -2.40
N TYR A 25 4.13 0.63 -1.84
CA TYR A 25 4.72 1.96 -1.75
C TYR A 25 6.03 1.95 -0.95
N GLN A 26 6.07 1.27 0.20
CA GLN A 26 7.29 1.16 1.03
C GLN A 26 8.44 0.46 0.31
N PHE A 27 8.18 -0.65 -0.40
CA PHE A 27 9.21 -1.35 -1.18
C PHE A 27 9.71 -0.50 -2.35
N PHE A 28 8.82 0.24 -3.02
CA PHE A 28 9.21 1.11 -4.13
C PHE A 28 10.11 2.25 -3.65
N VAL A 29 9.69 3.00 -2.63
CA VAL A 29 10.52 4.10 -2.12
C VAL A 29 11.83 3.58 -1.53
N HIS A 30 11.81 2.48 -0.78
CA HIS A 30 13.03 1.89 -0.23
C HIS A 30 13.97 1.38 -1.33
N GLY A 31 13.43 0.82 -2.42
CA GLY A 31 14.21 0.41 -3.58
C GLY A 31 14.85 1.59 -4.33
N VAL A 32 14.08 2.67 -4.53
CA VAL A 32 14.60 3.89 -5.16
C VAL A 32 15.70 4.51 -4.31
N HIS A 33 15.46 4.68 -2.99
CA HIS A 33 16.47 5.19 -2.07
C HIS A 33 17.72 4.29 -2.02
N GLY A 34 17.59 2.96 -2.07
CA GLY A 34 18.73 2.05 -2.12
C GLY A 34 19.57 2.17 -3.40
N ILE A 35 18.93 2.46 -4.54
CA ILE A 35 19.65 2.74 -5.80
C ILE A 35 20.39 4.06 -5.69
N ASP A 36 19.72 5.11 -5.21
CA ASP A 36 20.31 6.42 -4.96
C ASP A 36 21.54 6.36 -4.05
N ASP A 37 21.50 5.55 -3.00
CA ASP A 37 22.60 5.40 -2.05
C ASP A 37 23.78 4.63 -2.65
N SER A 38 23.53 3.62 -3.51
CA SER A 38 24.59 2.83 -4.17
C SER A 38 25.32 3.57 -5.30
N LEU A 39 24.68 4.57 -5.91
CA LEU A 39 25.29 5.42 -6.93
C LEU A 39 26.14 6.54 -6.34
N ARG A 40 25.98 6.82 -5.03
CA ARG A 40 26.70 7.86 -4.30
C ARG A 40 27.95 7.34 -3.57
N THR A 41 28.26 6.04 -3.70
CA THR A 41 29.47 5.37 -3.20
C THR A 41 30.38 4.95 -4.35
#